data_AF-A0A679JKX1-F1
#
_entry.id   AF-A0A679JKX1-F1
#
_cell.length_a   1.000
_cell.length_b   1.000
_cell.length_c   1.000
_cell.angle_alpha   90.00
_cell.angle_beta   90.00
_cell.angle_gamma   90.00
#
_symmetry.space_group_name_H-M   'P 1'
#
loop_
_entity.id
_entity.type
_entity.pdbx_description
1 polymer ?
#
loop_
_entity_poly.entity_id
_entity_poly.type
_entity_poly.pdbx_seq_one_letter_code
_entity_poly.pdbx_strand_id
1 'polypeptide(L)'
;MARNTQVPADHNAPPITRILADHVAGHASRGWSDEVDHEAHRTLLNWLGCAVGAARHEAVEAALAAVQVLQPAPQATILGRAEKVDIASAAMLNGISSHTFDFDDTHLKTIIHPAGPVASAILALAEHTGASGRALLDALVLGIDVACRLGNTVYPEHYDRGWHITGTTGMFGAAAGCARLLGLDAGRTAMALGIAASQPVGLREQFGTMTKPFHPGGAARAGLMAALMAKHGFTASPKAIEAPRGWAQVVSTKHAWNEVTDQLGERFEISFNSYKPFACGIVIHPSIDACVQLRERGVHADQVERIELKVHSLVLELTGKKEPADGLSAKFSVYHGCAAGLLFGRAAEEEFDDAIVNRPDVVALRRKVVATVDDRIDEASADVIAVLADGRREHVFVEHAIGSLQRPMSDTDLERKFHGLSDGILGMSKTDALLEACWDLGKAADVRALTGLARP
;
A
#
# COMPACT_ATOMS: atom_id res chain seq x y z
N MET A 1 -1.21 36.81 -20.14
CA MET A 1 0.21 36.42 -20.33
C MET A 1 0.70 35.73 -19.06
N ALA A 2 1.43 34.62 -19.20
CA ALA A 2 2.11 33.99 -18.06
C ALA A 2 3.10 35.01 -17.46
N ARG A 3 2.98 35.29 -16.17
CA ARG A 3 3.85 36.27 -15.49
C ARG A 3 5.25 35.74 -15.21
N ASN A 4 5.46 34.43 -15.36
CA ASN A 4 6.71 33.76 -15.00
C ASN A 4 7.32 33.02 -16.21
N THR A 5 8.35 33.62 -16.80
CA THR A 5 9.14 33.02 -17.90
C THR A 5 10.32 32.21 -17.38
N GLN A 6 10.75 32.43 -16.13
CA GLN A 6 11.75 31.65 -15.43
C GLN A 6 11.11 30.86 -14.30
N VAL A 7 11.66 29.68 -13.98
CA VAL A 7 11.24 28.85 -12.85
C VAL A 7 12.48 28.47 -12.06
N PRO A 8 12.49 28.61 -10.73
CA PRO A 8 13.54 28.01 -9.90
C PRO A 8 13.51 26.49 -10.09
N ALA A 9 14.60 25.94 -10.61
CA ALA A 9 14.70 24.56 -11.04
C ALA A 9 16.16 24.12 -11.17
N ASP A 10 16.43 22.83 -11.02
CA ASP A 10 17.66 22.22 -11.47
C ASP A 10 17.67 22.08 -13.00
N HIS A 11 18.50 22.87 -13.66
CA HIS A 11 18.65 22.85 -15.12
C HIS A 11 19.61 21.76 -15.62
N ASN A 12 20.31 21.06 -14.72
CA ASN A 12 21.32 20.04 -15.02
C ASN A 12 20.90 18.63 -14.56
N ALA A 13 19.60 18.42 -14.37
CA ALA A 13 19.08 17.12 -13.96
C ALA A 13 19.48 16.02 -14.97
N PRO A 14 19.86 14.81 -14.48
CA PRO A 14 20.12 13.67 -15.35
C PRO A 14 18.85 13.28 -16.11
N PRO A 15 18.95 12.53 -17.24
CA PRO A 15 17.80 12.19 -18.08
C PRO A 15 16.93 11.09 -17.46
N ILE A 16 16.33 11.35 -16.30
CA ILE A 16 15.56 10.40 -15.48
C ILE A 16 14.52 9.65 -16.29
N THR A 17 13.74 10.37 -17.12
CA THR A 17 12.71 9.76 -17.97
C THR A 17 13.30 8.68 -18.88
N ARG A 18 14.48 8.94 -19.47
CA ARG A 18 15.16 7.98 -20.35
C ARG A 18 15.78 6.82 -19.57
N ILE A 19 16.45 7.11 -18.46
CA ILE A 19 17.12 6.11 -17.61
C ILE A 19 16.12 5.04 -17.14
N LEU A 20 14.97 5.48 -16.60
CA LEU A 20 13.93 4.56 -16.14
C LEU A 20 13.31 3.76 -17.30
N ALA A 21 13.13 4.39 -18.47
CA ALA A 21 12.58 3.71 -19.62
C ALA A 21 13.52 2.64 -20.19
N ASP A 22 14.82 2.91 -20.24
CA ASP A 22 15.84 1.94 -20.64
C ASP A 22 15.89 0.77 -19.63
N HIS A 23 15.82 1.07 -18.33
CA HIS A 23 15.75 0.05 -17.29
C HIS A 23 14.53 -0.86 -17.46
N VAL A 24 13.31 -0.31 -17.50
CA VAL A 24 12.07 -1.10 -17.60
C VAL A 24 12.02 -1.95 -18.89
N ALA A 25 12.40 -1.38 -20.03
CA ALA A 25 12.37 -2.08 -21.31
C ALA A 25 13.48 -3.12 -21.43
N GLY A 26 14.67 -2.84 -20.90
CA GLY A 26 15.86 -3.65 -21.07
C GLY A 26 16.13 -4.68 -19.97
N HIS A 27 15.50 -4.57 -18.80
CA HIS A 27 15.78 -5.48 -17.67
C HIS A 27 15.43 -6.93 -18.02
N ALA A 28 16.31 -7.86 -17.66
CA ALA A 28 16.08 -9.28 -17.90
C ALA A 28 14.94 -9.81 -17.02
N SER A 29 14.16 -10.75 -17.54
CA SER A 29 13.17 -11.48 -16.73
C SER A 29 13.88 -12.19 -15.57
N ARG A 30 13.33 -12.07 -14.36
CA ARG A 30 13.96 -12.59 -13.13
C ARG A 30 15.43 -12.15 -12.96
N GLY A 31 15.77 -10.96 -13.43
CA GLY A 31 17.12 -10.38 -13.34
C GLY A 31 17.45 -9.82 -11.95
N TRP A 32 17.08 -10.54 -10.89
CA TRP A 32 17.26 -10.18 -9.48
C TRP A 32 17.48 -11.44 -8.64
N SER A 33 17.74 -11.29 -7.34
CA SER A 33 17.97 -12.42 -6.44
C SER A 33 16.68 -13.18 -6.11
N ASP A 34 16.80 -14.39 -5.58
CA ASP A 34 15.65 -15.20 -5.17
C ASP A 34 14.84 -14.51 -4.05
N GLU A 35 15.49 -13.70 -3.20
CA GLU A 35 14.82 -12.92 -2.16
C GLU A 35 13.90 -11.84 -2.74
N VAL A 36 14.35 -11.12 -3.77
CA VAL A 36 13.50 -10.14 -4.49
C VAL A 36 12.33 -10.85 -5.17
N ASP A 37 12.58 -12.03 -5.73
CA ASP A 37 11.54 -12.83 -6.37
C ASP A 37 10.50 -13.33 -5.36
N HIS A 38 10.94 -13.74 -4.16
CA HIS A 38 10.06 -14.13 -3.06
C HIS A 38 9.23 -12.94 -2.57
N GLU A 39 9.83 -11.76 -2.39
CA GLU A 39 9.11 -10.54 -2.01
C GLU A 39 8.05 -10.13 -3.04
N ALA A 40 8.24 -10.44 -4.32
CA ALA A 40 7.21 -10.21 -5.33
C ALA A 40 5.95 -11.06 -5.09
N HIS A 41 6.12 -12.32 -4.67
CA HIS A 41 5.00 -13.20 -4.31
C HIS A 41 4.32 -12.71 -3.02
N ARG A 42 5.11 -12.38 -1.99
CA ARG A 42 4.61 -11.82 -0.71
C ARG A 42 3.81 -10.54 -0.93
N THR A 43 4.34 -9.64 -1.74
CA THR A 43 3.69 -8.36 -2.09
C THR A 43 2.37 -8.58 -2.79
N LEU A 44 2.34 -9.46 -3.80
CA LEU A 44 1.11 -9.75 -4.53
C LEU A 44 0.07 -10.42 -3.63
N LEU A 45 0.46 -11.42 -2.84
CA LEU A 45 -0.41 -12.13 -1.91
C LEU A 45 -1.06 -11.15 -0.92
N ASN A 46 -0.25 -10.31 -0.27
CA ASN A 46 -0.75 -9.30 0.66
C ASN A 46 -1.74 -8.34 -0.01
N TRP A 47 -1.38 -7.79 -1.18
CA TRP A 47 -2.25 -6.89 -1.93
C TRP A 47 -3.56 -7.56 -2.35
N LEU A 48 -3.50 -8.80 -2.84
CA LEU A 48 -4.65 -9.54 -3.31
C LEU A 48 -5.63 -9.84 -2.16
N GLY A 49 -5.12 -10.21 -0.99
CA GLY A 49 -5.93 -10.42 0.20
C GLY A 49 -6.66 -9.14 0.61
N CYS A 50 -5.98 -7.99 0.61
CA CYS A 50 -6.62 -6.70 0.90
C CYS A 50 -7.69 -6.34 -0.14
N ALA A 51 -7.44 -6.58 -1.43
CA ALA A 51 -8.42 -6.33 -2.49
C ALA A 51 -9.65 -7.24 -2.39
N VAL A 52 -9.47 -8.51 -2.04
CA VAL A 52 -10.60 -9.43 -1.83
C VAL A 52 -11.39 -9.03 -0.59
N GLY A 53 -10.72 -8.79 0.53
CA GLY A 53 -11.38 -8.54 1.83
C GLY A 53 -12.25 -7.27 1.85
N ALA A 54 -11.85 -6.23 1.11
CA ALA A 54 -12.61 -5.00 1.02
C ALA A 54 -13.59 -4.95 -0.17
N ALA A 55 -13.77 -6.05 -0.92
CA ALA A 55 -14.48 -6.06 -2.19
C ALA A 55 -15.95 -5.60 -2.10
N ARG A 56 -16.57 -5.71 -0.92
CA ARG A 56 -17.97 -5.36 -0.63
C ARG A 56 -18.12 -4.10 0.23
N HIS A 57 -17.02 -3.37 0.47
CA HIS A 57 -17.06 -2.13 1.25
C HIS A 57 -17.82 -1.02 0.50
N GLU A 58 -18.50 -0.13 1.22
CA GLU A 58 -19.33 0.95 0.64
C GLU A 58 -18.56 1.86 -0.34
N ALA A 59 -17.27 2.11 -0.08
CA ALA A 59 -16.39 2.85 -1.00
C ALA A 59 -16.26 2.16 -2.37
N VAL A 60 -16.16 0.82 -2.38
CA VAL A 60 -16.08 0.01 -3.61
C VAL A 60 -17.43 -0.03 -4.30
N GLU A 61 -18.53 -0.18 -3.56
CA GLU A 61 -19.89 -0.14 -4.12
C GLU A 61 -20.20 1.21 -4.79
N ALA A 62 -19.86 2.32 -4.14
CA ALA A 62 -20.04 3.66 -4.69
C ALA A 62 -19.21 3.87 -5.97
N ALA A 63 -17.94 3.44 -5.96
CA ALA A 63 -17.07 3.54 -7.12
C ALA A 63 -17.56 2.65 -8.29
N LEU A 64 -18.02 1.42 -7.99
CA LEU A 64 -18.58 0.50 -8.98
C LEU A 64 -19.85 1.08 -9.60
N ALA A 65 -20.76 1.63 -8.78
CA ALA A 65 -21.97 2.28 -9.28
C ALA A 65 -21.65 3.44 -10.25
N ALA A 66 -20.65 4.27 -9.92
CA ALA A 66 -20.19 5.34 -10.79
C ALA A 66 -19.59 4.81 -12.11
N VAL A 67 -18.82 3.73 -12.06
CA VAL A 67 -18.27 3.05 -13.24
C VAL A 67 -19.37 2.47 -14.13
N GLN A 68 -20.41 1.88 -13.56
CA GLN A 68 -21.51 1.27 -14.32
C GLN A 68 -22.30 2.27 -15.17
N VAL A 69 -22.31 3.56 -14.80
CA VAL A 69 -22.89 4.64 -15.63
C VAL A 69 -22.22 4.71 -17.01
N LEU A 70 -20.94 4.33 -17.11
CA LEU A 70 -20.17 4.33 -18.36
C LEU A 70 -20.37 3.07 -19.21
N GLN A 71 -21.18 2.11 -18.77
CA GLN A 71 -21.46 0.84 -19.45
C GLN A 71 -20.17 0.08 -19.81
N PRO A 72 -19.31 -0.24 -18.82
CA PRO A 72 -18.00 -0.84 -19.06
C PRO A 72 -18.12 -2.24 -19.66
N ALA A 73 -17.25 -2.58 -20.61
CA ALA A 73 -17.20 -3.92 -21.20
C ALA A 73 -16.60 -4.93 -20.19
N PRO A 74 -17.08 -6.18 -20.10
CA PRO A 74 -16.62 -7.14 -19.09
C PRO A 74 -15.26 -7.78 -19.47
N GLN A 75 -14.16 -7.07 -19.25
CA GLN A 75 -12.82 -7.48 -19.70
C GLN A 75 -11.94 -8.04 -18.57
N ALA A 76 -11.99 -7.45 -17.39
CA ALA A 76 -11.17 -7.80 -16.24
C ALA A 76 -12.00 -7.89 -14.95
N THR A 77 -11.52 -8.70 -14.02
CA THR A 77 -12.18 -9.08 -12.78
C THR A 77 -12.08 -7.98 -11.74
N ILE A 78 -13.18 -7.73 -11.04
CA ILE A 78 -13.14 -7.05 -9.73
C ILE A 78 -12.97 -8.14 -8.68
N LEU A 79 -11.86 -8.10 -7.95
CA LEU A 79 -11.48 -9.15 -7.01
C LEU A 79 -12.51 -9.25 -5.87
N GLY A 80 -12.80 -10.47 -5.40
CA GLY A 80 -13.84 -10.73 -4.41
C GLY A 80 -15.28 -10.55 -4.92
N ARG A 81 -15.47 -10.34 -6.23
CA ARG A 81 -16.78 -10.10 -6.86
C ARG A 81 -17.03 -10.98 -8.08
N ALA A 82 -18.30 -11.10 -8.46
CA ALA A 82 -18.68 -11.84 -9.66
C ALA A 82 -18.52 -11.00 -10.93
N GLU A 83 -18.66 -9.68 -10.79
CA GLU A 83 -18.63 -8.67 -11.84
C GLU A 83 -17.27 -8.56 -12.54
N LYS A 84 -17.34 -8.26 -13.85
CA LYS A 84 -16.20 -7.81 -14.65
C LYS A 84 -16.52 -6.45 -15.25
N VAL A 85 -15.49 -5.63 -15.44
CA VAL A 85 -15.56 -4.31 -16.08
C VAL A 85 -14.38 -4.13 -17.03
N ASP A 86 -14.26 -2.99 -17.69
CA ASP A 86 -13.14 -2.74 -18.60
C ASP A 86 -11.82 -2.67 -17.80
N ILE A 87 -10.70 -2.91 -18.46
CA ILE A 87 -9.40 -3.02 -17.78
C ILE A 87 -9.01 -1.78 -16.98
N ALA A 88 -9.42 -0.58 -17.42
CA ALA A 88 -9.09 0.67 -16.75
C ALA A 88 -9.95 0.85 -15.49
N SER A 89 -11.23 0.47 -15.56
CA SER A 89 -12.13 0.46 -14.41
C SER A 89 -11.78 -0.63 -13.40
N ALA A 90 -11.39 -1.83 -13.85
CA ALA A 90 -10.97 -2.92 -12.96
C ALA A 90 -9.70 -2.55 -12.19
N ALA A 91 -8.71 -1.95 -12.86
CA ALA A 91 -7.51 -1.42 -12.21
C ALA A 91 -7.85 -0.37 -11.14
N MET A 92 -8.79 0.53 -11.43
CA MET A 92 -9.23 1.54 -10.47
C MET A 92 -9.93 0.92 -9.26
N LEU A 93 -10.88 0.01 -9.48
CA LEU A 93 -11.68 -0.60 -8.42
C LEU A 93 -10.85 -1.52 -7.52
N ASN A 94 -9.94 -2.33 -8.08
CA ASN A 94 -9.03 -3.17 -7.29
C ASN A 94 -8.02 -2.32 -6.51
N GLY A 95 -7.58 -1.18 -7.06
CA GLY A 95 -6.73 -0.23 -6.34
C GLY A 95 -7.46 0.48 -5.19
N ILE A 96 -8.74 0.82 -5.37
CA ILE A 96 -9.60 1.32 -4.29
C ILE A 96 -9.76 0.25 -3.21
N SER A 97 -10.13 -0.96 -3.62
CA SER A 97 -10.44 -2.04 -2.69
C SER A 97 -9.22 -2.40 -1.84
N SER A 98 -8.06 -2.63 -2.48
CA SER A 98 -6.81 -2.99 -1.75
C SER A 98 -6.38 -1.95 -0.71
N HIS A 99 -6.68 -0.68 -0.90
CA HIS A 99 -6.29 0.39 0.02
C HIS A 99 -7.40 0.81 1.01
N THR A 100 -8.59 0.22 0.90
CA THR A 100 -9.78 0.66 1.67
C THR A 100 -9.59 0.48 3.17
N PHE A 101 -9.00 -0.63 3.60
CA PHE A 101 -8.75 -0.90 5.02
C PHE A 101 -7.48 -0.25 5.57
N ASP A 102 -6.70 0.44 4.72
CA ASP A 102 -5.36 0.93 5.05
C ASP A 102 -4.45 -0.18 5.61
N PHE A 103 -4.65 -1.41 5.12
CA PHE A 103 -4.01 -2.63 5.64
C PHE A 103 -3.01 -3.24 4.63
N ASP A 104 -2.81 -2.57 3.50
CA ASP A 104 -1.88 -2.91 2.45
C ASP A 104 -0.42 -2.62 2.85
N ASP A 105 0.49 -2.81 1.89
CA ASP A 105 1.93 -2.68 2.05
C ASP A 105 2.36 -1.23 2.26
N THR A 106 3.57 -1.01 2.78
CA THR A 106 4.13 0.34 2.96
C THR A 106 5.64 0.32 2.75
N HIS A 107 6.12 1.11 1.81
CA HIS A 107 7.54 1.43 1.66
C HIS A 107 7.96 2.44 2.74
N LEU A 108 8.63 1.96 3.78
CA LEU A 108 8.79 2.71 5.04
C LEU A 108 9.48 4.06 4.89
N LYS A 109 10.47 4.17 3.99
CA LYS A 109 11.22 5.42 3.78
C LYS A 109 10.35 6.59 3.32
N THR A 110 9.27 6.31 2.59
CA THR A 110 8.43 7.33 1.93
C THR A 110 6.95 7.23 2.27
N ILE A 111 6.52 6.17 2.96
CA ILE A 111 5.12 5.87 3.28
C ILE A 111 4.28 5.68 1.99
N ILE A 112 4.93 5.24 0.90
CA ILE A 112 4.23 4.85 -0.33
C ILE A 112 3.58 3.49 -0.10
N HIS A 113 2.39 3.29 -0.64
CA HIS A 113 1.75 1.97 -0.75
C HIS A 113 1.87 1.49 -2.21
N PRO A 114 2.98 0.85 -2.61
CA PRO A 114 3.32 0.70 -4.02
C PRO A 114 2.56 -0.43 -4.72
N ALA A 115 2.14 -1.50 -4.03
CA ALA A 115 1.42 -2.59 -4.66
C ALA A 115 0.02 -2.15 -5.12
N GLY A 116 -0.69 -1.36 -4.32
CA GLY A 116 -2.03 -0.84 -4.63
C GLY A 116 -2.18 -0.35 -6.08
N PRO A 117 -1.42 0.66 -6.52
CA PRO A 117 -1.50 1.15 -7.91
C PRO A 117 -0.88 0.19 -8.93
N VAL A 118 0.28 -0.41 -8.63
CA VAL A 118 1.03 -1.22 -9.61
C VAL A 118 0.31 -2.52 -9.90
N ALA A 119 0.05 -3.34 -8.87
CA ALA A 119 -0.57 -4.66 -8.98
C ALA A 119 -1.96 -4.59 -9.62
N SER A 120 -2.76 -3.58 -9.26
CA SER A 120 -4.10 -3.39 -9.82
C SER A 120 -4.07 -3.12 -11.33
N ALA A 121 -3.14 -2.28 -11.80
CA ALA A 121 -2.98 -1.98 -13.21
C ALA A 121 -2.50 -3.20 -14.00
N ILE A 122 -1.43 -3.85 -13.53
CA ILE A 122 -0.80 -4.95 -14.27
C ILE A 122 -1.69 -6.19 -14.28
N LEU A 123 -2.43 -6.50 -13.21
CA LEU A 123 -3.30 -7.68 -13.17
C LEU A 123 -4.49 -7.52 -14.12
N ALA A 124 -5.13 -6.33 -14.14
CA ALA A 124 -6.24 -6.07 -15.05
C ALA A 124 -5.81 -6.20 -16.52
N LEU A 125 -4.62 -5.70 -16.86
CA LEU A 125 -4.06 -5.83 -18.20
C LEU A 125 -3.67 -7.28 -18.52
N ALA A 126 -2.98 -7.96 -17.60
CA ALA A 126 -2.52 -9.33 -17.76
C ALA A 126 -3.67 -10.33 -17.91
N GLU A 127 -4.76 -10.16 -17.17
CA GLU A 127 -5.97 -10.97 -17.32
C GLU A 127 -6.56 -10.82 -18.74
N HIS A 128 -6.62 -9.57 -19.22
CA HIS A 128 -7.18 -9.27 -20.53
C HIS A 128 -6.31 -9.83 -21.68
N THR A 129 -4.99 -9.82 -21.53
CA THR A 129 -4.06 -10.32 -22.55
C THR A 129 -3.69 -11.80 -22.40
N GLY A 130 -4.08 -12.45 -21.30
CA GLY A 130 -3.68 -13.82 -20.98
C GLY A 130 -2.18 -13.96 -20.72
N ALA A 131 -1.58 -12.98 -20.04
CA ALA A 131 -0.16 -13.01 -19.71
C ALA A 131 0.17 -14.13 -18.72
N SER A 132 1.42 -14.61 -18.73
CA SER A 132 1.91 -15.58 -17.74
C SER A 132 2.14 -14.93 -16.38
N GLY A 133 2.13 -15.72 -15.32
CA GLY A 133 2.40 -15.23 -13.97
C GLY A 133 3.83 -14.70 -13.82
N ARG A 134 4.81 -15.27 -14.54
CA ARG A 134 6.17 -14.72 -14.61
C ARG A 134 6.20 -13.29 -15.17
N ALA A 135 5.47 -13.04 -16.26
CA ALA A 135 5.40 -11.71 -16.86
C ALA A 135 4.73 -10.70 -15.89
N LEU A 136 3.71 -11.15 -15.15
CA LEU A 136 3.05 -10.35 -14.11
C LEU A 136 4.04 -9.96 -12.98
N LEU A 137 4.78 -10.93 -12.44
CA LEU A 137 5.74 -10.66 -11.37
C LEU A 137 6.90 -9.76 -11.82
N ASP A 138 7.37 -9.92 -13.06
CA ASP A 138 8.39 -9.02 -13.59
C ASP A 138 7.91 -7.58 -13.71
N ALA A 139 6.67 -7.40 -14.16
CA ALA A 139 6.04 -6.09 -14.22
C ALA A 139 5.78 -5.50 -12.84
N LEU A 140 5.48 -6.33 -11.84
CA LEU A 140 5.29 -5.92 -10.45
C LEU A 140 6.59 -5.35 -9.87
N VAL A 141 7.69 -6.11 -9.96
CA VAL A 141 9.00 -5.71 -9.41
C VAL A 141 9.46 -4.39 -10.04
N LEU A 142 9.47 -4.30 -11.37
CA LEU A 142 9.93 -3.10 -12.08
C LEU A 142 8.98 -1.90 -11.86
N GLY A 143 7.67 -2.13 -11.79
CA GLY A 143 6.70 -1.08 -11.51
C GLY A 143 6.85 -0.50 -10.11
N ILE A 144 7.01 -1.35 -9.09
CA ILE A 144 7.24 -0.92 -7.71
C ILE A 144 8.58 -0.18 -7.60
N ASP A 145 9.63 -0.69 -8.23
CA ASP A 145 10.96 -0.05 -8.22
C ASP A 145 10.90 1.38 -8.78
N VAL A 146 10.24 1.58 -9.92
CA VAL A 146 10.04 2.91 -10.52
C VAL A 146 9.25 3.85 -9.60
N ALA A 147 8.14 3.39 -9.02
CA ALA A 147 7.31 4.22 -8.14
C ALA A 147 8.09 4.66 -6.89
N CYS A 148 8.76 3.72 -6.21
CA CYS A 148 9.49 4.01 -4.98
C CYS A 148 10.72 4.89 -5.22
N ARG A 149 11.51 4.65 -6.28
CA ARG A 149 12.67 5.50 -6.62
C ARG A 149 12.29 6.94 -6.94
N LEU A 150 11.19 7.15 -7.67
CA LEU A 150 10.67 8.49 -7.92
C LEU A 150 10.11 9.14 -6.65
N GLY A 151 9.49 8.35 -5.78
CA GLY A 151 9.08 8.81 -4.45
C GLY A 151 10.25 9.26 -3.58
N ASN A 152 11.31 8.46 -3.51
CA ASN A 152 12.53 8.78 -2.77
C ASN A 152 13.16 10.11 -3.25
N THR A 153 13.08 10.38 -4.55
CA THR A 153 13.60 11.61 -5.17
C THR A 153 12.97 12.88 -4.59
N VAL A 154 11.66 12.83 -4.28
CA VAL A 154 10.86 14.02 -3.93
C VAL A 154 10.46 14.11 -2.45
N TYR A 155 10.60 13.02 -1.69
CA TYR A 155 10.29 12.94 -0.26
C TYR A 155 11.41 13.57 0.62
N PRO A 156 11.13 14.29 1.72
CA PRO A 156 9.82 14.48 2.35
C PRO A 156 9.04 15.69 1.83
N GLU A 157 9.69 16.66 1.19
CA GLU A 157 9.08 17.96 0.85
C GLU A 157 7.80 17.85 0.02
N HIS A 158 7.73 16.88 -0.90
CA HIS A 158 6.51 16.57 -1.65
C HIS A 158 5.33 16.19 -0.74
N TYR A 159 5.59 15.30 0.21
CA TYR A 159 4.58 14.80 1.15
C TYR A 159 4.17 15.89 2.15
N ASP A 160 5.14 16.63 2.67
CA ASP A 160 4.92 17.74 3.61
C ASP A 160 4.13 18.90 2.97
N ARG A 161 4.30 19.11 1.66
CA ARG A 161 3.53 20.11 0.91
C ARG A 161 2.03 19.79 0.86
N GLY A 162 1.65 18.52 1.01
CA GLY A 162 0.26 18.06 1.03
C GLY A 162 -0.10 17.02 -0.04
N TRP A 163 0.85 16.50 -0.81
CA TRP A 163 0.57 15.45 -1.79
C TRP A 163 0.47 14.07 -1.14
N HIS A 164 -0.46 13.23 -1.62
CA HIS A 164 -0.47 11.82 -1.26
C HIS A 164 0.46 11.04 -2.18
N ILE A 165 1.69 10.78 -1.70
CA ILE A 165 2.79 10.23 -2.50
C ILE A 165 2.45 8.88 -3.18
N THR A 166 1.61 8.05 -2.55
CA THR A 166 1.10 6.79 -3.13
C THR A 166 0.46 6.99 -4.50
N GLY A 167 -0.42 7.99 -4.64
CA GLY A 167 -1.10 8.21 -5.91
C GLY A 167 -0.28 9.04 -6.90
N THR A 168 0.55 9.97 -6.41
CA THR A 168 1.39 10.84 -7.25
C THR A 168 2.69 10.19 -7.75
N THR A 169 3.04 9.01 -7.24
CA THR A 169 4.15 8.19 -7.76
C THR A 169 3.67 6.85 -8.31
N GLY A 170 2.56 6.33 -7.79
CA GLY A 170 1.95 5.07 -8.23
C GLY A 170 1.59 5.04 -9.70
N MET A 171 1.22 6.17 -10.32
CA MET A 171 0.91 6.20 -11.75
C MET A 171 2.13 5.94 -12.63
N PHE A 172 3.35 6.28 -12.16
CA PHE A 172 4.59 5.91 -12.85
C PHE A 172 4.85 4.42 -12.76
N GLY A 173 4.67 3.83 -11.58
CA GLY A 173 4.85 2.40 -11.39
C GLY A 173 3.85 1.58 -12.21
N ALA A 174 2.58 1.99 -12.21
CA ALA A 174 1.55 1.38 -13.05
C ALA A 174 1.86 1.51 -14.54
N ALA A 175 2.37 2.66 -14.99
CA ALA A 175 2.79 2.87 -16.38
C ALA A 175 4.01 2.00 -16.75
N ALA A 176 5.02 1.91 -15.87
CA ALA A 176 6.19 1.08 -16.06
C ALA A 176 5.84 -0.42 -16.12
N GLY A 177 5.06 -0.92 -15.16
CA GLY A 177 4.60 -2.30 -15.14
C GLY A 177 3.75 -2.65 -16.36
N CYS A 178 2.81 -1.78 -16.76
CA CYS A 178 2.03 -2.00 -17.98
C CYS A 178 2.89 -1.93 -19.25
N ALA A 179 3.85 -1.01 -19.33
CA ALA A 179 4.79 -0.94 -20.46
C ALA A 179 5.63 -2.22 -20.57
N ARG A 180 6.06 -2.78 -19.43
CA ARG A 180 6.75 -4.07 -19.36
C ARG A 180 5.88 -5.20 -19.89
N LEU A 181 4.63 -5.33 -19.43
CA LEU A 181 3.69 -6.36 -19.90
C LEU A 181 3.39 -6.27 -21.40
N LEU A 182 3.33 -5.04 -21.93
CA LEU A 182 3.06 -4.79 -23.35
C LEU A 182 4.31 -4.98 -24.24
N GLY A 183 5.48 -5.25 -23.65
CA GLY A 183 6.74 -5.38 -24.38
C GLY A 183 7.14 -4.10 -25.11
N LEU A 184 6.91 -2.93 -24.50
CA LEU A 184 7.27 -1.65 -25.11
C LEU A 184 8.80 -1.47 -25.09
N ASP A 185 9.34 -0.94 -26.19
CA ASP A 185 10.73 -0.50 -26.23
C ASP A 185 10.97 0.73 -25.31
N ALA A 186 12.24 1.10 -25.11
CA ALA A 186 12.59 2.23 -24.26
C ALA A 186 12.00 3.58 -24.74
N GLY A 187 11.81 3.76 -26.05
CA GLY A 187 11.21 4.98 -26.58
C GLY A 187 9.74 5.11 -26.19
N ARG A 188 8.96 4.05 -26.39
CA ARG A 188 7.54 4.00 -26.00
C ARG A 188 7.36 3.96 -24.49
N THR A 189 8.25 3.30 -23.76
CA THR A 189 8.25 3.32 -22.29
C THR A 189 8.49 4.74 -21.76
N ALA A 190 9.41 5.51 -22.36
CA ALA A 190 9.62 6.90 -22.00
C ALA A 190 8.36 7.76 -22.26
N MET A 191 7.62 7.50 -23.34
CA MET A 191 6.33 8.17 -23.59
C MET A 191 5.30 7.79 -22.54
N ALA A 192 5.20 6.51 -22.15
CA ALA A 192 4.28 6.06 -21.10
C ALA A 192 4.56 6.77 -19.77
N LEU A 193 5.82 6.82 -19.34
CA LEU A 193 6.23 7.55 -18.14
C LEU A 193 5.94 9.05 -18.26
N GLY A 194 6.18 9.64 -19.43
CA GLY A 194 5.92 11.06 -19.64
C GLY A 194 4.43 11.44 -19.65
N ILE A 195 3.56 10.57 -20.16
CA ILE A 195 2.10 10.75 -20.08
C ILE A 195 1.62 10.58 -18.64
N ALA A 196 2.18 9.61 -17.90
CA ALA A 196 1.87 9.41 -16.49
C ALA A 196 2.31 10.61 -15.62
N ALA A 197 3.44 11.25 -15.95
CA ALA A 197 3.94 12.45 -15.27
C ALA A 197 2.95 13.62 -15.22
N SER A 198 2.00 13.67 -16.16
CA SER A 198 0.97 14.72 -16.25
C SER A 198 -0.30 14.39 -15.47
N GLN A 199 -0.33 13.26 -14.75
CA GLN A 199 -1.52 12.76 -14.06
C GLN A 199 -1.24 12.37 -12.59
N PRO A 200 -0.61 13.23 -11.77
CA PRO A 200 -0.48 12.94 -10.34
C PRO A 200 -1.87 12.89 -9.70
N VAL A 201 -2.15 11.83 -8.92
CA VAL A 201 -3.45 11.64 -8.25
C VAL A 201 -3.27 11.76 -6.73
N GLY A 202 -4.00 12.69 -6.11
CA GLY A 202 -4.29 12.64 -4.67
C GLY A 202 -3.61 13.69 -3.79
N LEU A 203 -4.35 14.11 -2.76
CA LEU A 203 -3.95 15.11 -1.76
C LEU A 203 -4.16 14.55 -0.35
N ARG A 204 -3.28 14.87 0.59
CA ARG A 204 -3.36 14.40 1.98
C ARG A 204 -4.62 14.85 2.72
N GLU A 205 -5.19 16.00 2.34
CA GLU A 205 -6.45 16.51 2.91
C GLU A 205 -7.62 15.50 2.80
N GLN A 206 -7.53 14.53 1.89
CA GLN A 206 -8.57 13.51 1.69
C GLN A 206 -8.46 12.32 2.66
N PHE A 207 -7.47 12.29 3.56
CA PHE A 207 -7.30 11.21 4.53
C PHE A 207 -8.49 11.15 5.50
N GLY A 208 -8.92 9.93 5.84
CA GLY A 208 -10.15 9.73 6.63
C GLY A 208 -11.45 9.77 5.81
N THR A 209 -11.36 9.79 4.48
CA THR A 209 -12.52 9.71 3.58
C THR A 209 -12.36 8.56 2.57
N MET A 210 -13.43 8.20 1.87
CA MET A 210 -13.39 7.26 0.73
C MET A 210 -12.47 7.72 -0.42
N THR A 211 -12.04 8.99 -0.43
CA THR A 211 -11.14 9.50 -1.46
C THR A 211 -9.68 9.06 -1.23
N LYS A 212 -9.27 8.72 0.02
CA LYS A 212 -7.94 8.15 0.25
C LYS A 212 -7.70 6.86 -0.56
N PRO A 213 -8.57 5.83 -0.52
CA PRO A 213 -8.44 4.65 -1.38
C PRO A 213 -8.62 4.95 -2.87
N PHE A 214 -9.32 6.03 -3.26
CA PHE A 214 -9.31 6.46 -4.66
C PHE A 214 -7.91 6.79 -5.19
N HIS A 215 -6.98 7.26 -4.37
CA HIS A 215 -5.65 7.66 -4.85
C HIS A 215 -4.86 6.54 -5.56
N PRO A 216 -4.61 5.36 -4.95
CA PRO A 216 -3.96 4.25 -5.65
C PRO A 216 -4.79 3.71 -6.82
N GLY A 217 -6.13 3.65 -6.72
CA GLY A 217 -6.98 3.23 -7.83
C GLY A 217 -6.92 4.17 -9.03
N GLY A 218 -7.03 5.48 -8.80
CA GLY A 218 -6.89 6.50 -9.83
C GLY A 218 -5.51 6.48 -10.48
N ALA A 219 -4.45 6.28 -9.67
CA ALA A 219 -3.09 6.12 -10.15
C ALA A 219 -2.90 4.85 -11.01
N ALA A 220 -3.49 3.71 -10.62
CA ALA A 220 -3.50 2.48 -11.40
C ALA A 220 -4.10 2.70 -12.79
N ARG A 221 -5.28 3.33 -12.84
CA ARG A 221 -5.96 3.69 -14.09
C ARG A 221 -5.14 4.65 -14.95
N ALA A 222 -4.57 5.69 -14.34
CA ALA A 222 -3.77 6.69 -15.05
C ALA A 222 -2.53 6.06 -15.71
N GLY A 223 -1.80 5.21 -14.98
CA GLY A 223 -0.61 4.53 -15.49
C GLY A 223 -0.93 3.50 -16.59
N LEU A 224 -1.97 2.69 -16.40
CA LEU A 224 -2.43 1.74 -17.42
C LEU A 224 -2.78 2.47 -18.73
N MET A 225 -3.56 3.56 -18.64
CA MET A 225 -3.93 4.35 -19.81
C MET A 225 -2.72 5.02 -20.47
N ALA A 226 -1.74 5.48 -19.69
CA ALA A 226 -0.50 6.05 -20.22
C ALA A 226 0.28 5.04 -21.07
N ALA A 227 0.42 3.79 -20.60
CA ALA A 227 1.09 2.73 -21.37
C ALA A 227 0.33 2.35 -22.65
N LEU A 228 -1.01 2.27 -22.60
CA LEU A 228 -1.83 2.01 -23.79
C LEU A 228 -1.73 3.14 -24.82
N MET A 229 -1.79 4.41 -24.38
CA MET A 229 -1.61 5.56 -25.25
C MET A 229 -0.24 5.54 -25.93
N ALA A 230 0.83 5.28 -25.18
CA ALA A 230 2.18 5.17 -25.72
C ALA A 230 2.34 4.00 -26.71
N LYS A 231 1.73 2.84 -26.43
CA LYS A 231 1.69 1.68 -27.34
C LYS A 231 1.10 2.07 -28.70
N HIS A 232 0.10 2.93 -28.72
CA HIS A 232 -0.59 3.41 -29.93
C HIS A 232 -0.01 4.71 -30.52
N GLY A 233 1.16 5.16 -30.03
CA GLY A 233 1.90 6.26 -30.63
C GLY A 233 1.58 7.66 -30.09
N PHE A 234 0.83 7.77 -28.98
CA PHE A 234 0.70 9.03 -28.27
C PHE A 234 2.06 9.46 -27.68
N THR A 235 2.39 10.74 -27.76
CA THR A 235 3.70 11.26 -27.36
C THR A 235 3.62 12.13 -26.10
N ALA A 236 4.75 12.27 -25.42
CA ALA A 236 4.95 13.18 -24.29
C ALA A 236 6.35 13.82 -24.38
N SER A 237 6.65 14.73 -23.44
CA SER A 237 8.01 15.25 -23.31
C SER A 237 9.00 14.11 -23.00
N PRO A 238 10.13 14.00 -23.71
CA PRO A 238 11.15 12.99 -23.41
C PRO A 238 11.90 13.27 -22.09
N LYS A 239 11.59 14.39 -21.42
CA LYS A 239 12.14 14.82 -20.13
C LYS A 239 11.04 15.19 -19.12
N ALA A 240 9.88 14.54 -19.21
CA ALA A 240 8.68 14.92 -18.47
C ALA A 240 8.85 14.86 -16.95
N ILE A 241 9.78 14.03 -16.44
CA ILE A 241 10.03 13.90 -15.01
C ILE A 241 11.01 14.99 -14.54
N GLU A 242 12.14 15.13 -15.22
CA GLU A 242 13.30 15.90 -14.76
C GLU A 242 13.35 17.35 -15.25
N ALA A 243 12.58 17.74 -16.28
CA ALA A 243 12.67 19.09 -16.85
C ALA A 243 12.40 20.19 -15.80
N PRO A 244 12.81 21.45 -16.04
CA PRO A 244 12.52 22.55 -15.13
C PRO A 244 11.03 22.78 -14.80
N ARG A 245 10.13 22.27 -15.66
CA ARG A 245 8.68 22.23 -15.45
C ARG A 245 8.13 20.80 -15.51
N GLY A 246 9.03 19.84 -15.32
CA GLY A 246 8.73 18.42 -15.21
C GLY A 246 8.21 18.08 -13.83
N TRP A 247 7.62 16.89 -13.71
CA TRP A 247 6.90 16.46 -12.52
C TRP A 247 7.69 16.67 -11.23
N ALA A 248 8.92 16.15 -11.13
CA ALA A 248 9.68 16.16 -9.89
C ALA A 248 9.99 17.58 -9.38
N GLN A 249 10.18 18.52 -10.30
CA GLN A 249 10.49 19.92 -9.97
C GLN A 249 9.24 20.78 -9.72
N VAL A 250 8.07 20.34 -10.20
CA VAL A 250 6.79 21.02 -9.98
C VAL A 250 6.17 20.59 -8.65
N VAL A 251 6.29 19.32 -8.30
CA VAL A 251 5.59 18.75 -7.14
C VAL A 251 6.41 18.76 -5.85
N SER A 252 7.69 19.14 -5.93
CA SER A 252 8.60 19.21 -4.79
C SER A 252 9.68 20.26 -5.01
N THR A 253 10.16 20.84 -3.92
CA THR A 253 11.37 21.66 -3.90
C THR A 253 12.65 20.84 -3.68
N LYS A 254 12.51 19.54 -3.38
CA LYS A 254 13.59 18.55 -3.31
C LYS A 254 13.60 17.69 -4.55
N HIS A 255 14.79 17.44 -5.06
CA HIS A 255 15.04 16.59 -6.21
C HIS A 255 16.36 15.82 -6.03
N ALA A 256 16.32 14.73 -5.26
CA ALA A 256 17.44 13.83 -5.01
C ALA A 256 17.58 12.80 -6.15
N TRP A 257 18.06 13.24 -7.32
CA TRP A 257 18.10 12.43 -8.54
C TRP A 257 18.86 11.10 -8.40
N ASN A 258 19.82 11.05 -7.49
CA ASN A 258 20.63 9.85 -7.23
C ASN A 258 19.78 8.68 -6.69
N GLU A 259 18.63 8.96 -6.06
CA GLU A 259 17.68 7.92 -5.64
C GLU A 259 17.14 7.08 -6.81
N VAL A 260 17.15 7.63 -8.03
CA VAL A 260 16.82 6.88 -9.24
C VAL A 260 18.02 6.10 -9.77
N THR A 261 19.22 6.69 -9.78
CA THR A 261 20.38 6.13 -10.49
C THR A 261 21.20 5.16 -9.65
N ASP A 262 21.24 5.33 -8.34
CA ASP A 262 22.08 4.55 -7.46
C ASP A 262 21.59 3.10 -7.42
N GLN A 263 22.49 2.16 -7.75
CA GLN A 263 22.23 0.71 -7.75
C GLN A 263 21.01 0.33 -8.61
N LEU A 264 20.70 1.08 -9.68
CA LEU A 264 19.60 0.77 -10.58
C LEU A 264 19.84 -0.56 -11.30
N GLY A 265 18.90 -1.49 -11.17
CA GLY A 265 19.01 -2.86 -11.70
C GLY A 265 19.79 -3.83 -10.80
N GLU A 266 20.30 -3.37 -9.65
CA GLU A 266 20.97 -4.22 -8.65
C GLU A 266 20.16 -4.28 -7.35
N ARG A 267 19.72 -3.12 -6.86
CA ARG A 267 18.83 -3.00 -5.71
C ARG A 267 17.40 -2.77 -6.20
N PHE A 268 16.44 -3.47 -5.62
CA PHE A 268 15.03 -3.31 -5.95
C PHE A 268 14.24 -2.84 -4.74
N GLU A 269 13.51 -1.73 -4.89
CA GLU A 269 12.83 -1.07 -3.76
C GLU A 269 11.71 -1.93 -3.15
N ILE A 270 11.23 -2.96 -3.84
CA ILE A 270 10.28 -3.95 -3.28
C ILE A 270 10.83 -4.64 -2.02
N SER A 271 12.16 -4.74 -1.88
CA SER A 271 12.83 -5.35 -0.72
C SER A 271 12.74 -4.48 0.55
N PHE A 272 12.39 -3.20 0.41
CA PHE A 272 12.18 -2.27 1.53
C PHE A 272 10.70 -2.02 1.80
N ASN A 273 9.84 -2.78 1.12
CA ASN A 273 8.41 -2.78 1.36
C ASN A 273 8.10 -3.59 2.61
N SER A 274 7.11 -3.12 3.38
CA SER A 274 6.69 -3.74 4.63
C SER A 274 5.20 -4.06 4.59
N TYR A 275 4.77 -5.04 5.38
CA TYR A 275 3.36 -5.44 5.44
C TYR A 275 2.79 -5.11 6.81
N LYS A 276 1.65 -4.43 6.82
CA LYS A 276 0.99 -4.04 8.07
C LYS A 276 0.44 -5.29 8.78
N PRO A 277 0.79 -5.53 10.06
CA PRO A 277 0.19 -6.57 10.89
C PRO A 277 -1.17 -6.15 11.48
N PHE A 278 -1.44 -4.84 11.54
CA PHE A 278 -2.67 -4.25 12.07
C PHE A 278 -3.34 -3.32 11.05
N ALA A 279 -4.67 -3.33 11.00
CA ALA A 279 -5.48 -2.63 9.99
C ALA A 279 -5.67 -1.13 10.30
N CYS A 280 -4.57 -0.43 10.56
CA CYS A 280 -4.55 0.99 10.95
C CYS A 280 -3.22 1.67 10.58
N GLY A 281 -3.11 2.97 10.86
CA GLY A 281 -1.89 3.74 10.65
C GLY A 281 -0.67 3.18 11.39
N ILE A 282 0.49 3.18 10.74
CA ILE A 282 1.72 2.51 11.23
C ILE A 282 2.23 3.06 12.57
N VAL A 283 1.96 4.34 12.85
CA VAL A 283 2.47 5.04 14.05
C VAL A 283 2.00 4.42 15.38
N ILE A 284 0.91 3.64 15.39
CA ILE A 284 0.43 2.95 16.60
C ILE A 284 0.79 1.46 16.66
N HIS A 285 1.41 0.89 15.62
CA HIS A 285 1.73 -0.53 15.58
C HIS A 285 2.62 -0.98 16.75
N PRO A 286 3.65 -0.23 17.19
CA PRO A 286 4.43 -0.61 18.37
C PRO A 286 3.59 -0.70 19.66
N SER A 287 2.60 0.18 19.80
CA SER A 287 1.70 0.19 20.97
C SER A 287 0.76 -1.02 20.99
N ILE A 288 0.28 -1.45 19.81
CA ILE A 288 -0.55 -2.65 19.65
C ILE A 288 0.29 -3.90 19.90
N ASP A 289 1.47 -4.01 19.27
CA ASP A 289 2.41 -5.13 19.40
C ASP A 289 2.81 -5.34 20.86
N ALA A 290 3.10 -4.26 21.60
CA ALA A 290 3.40 -4.36 23.02
C ALA A 290 2.24 -4.98 23.82
N CYS A 291 1.00 -4.63 23.51
CA CYS A 291 -0.19 -5.18 24.15
C CYS A 291 -0.46 -6.65 23.75
N VAL A 292 -0.14 -7.04 22.52
CA VAL A 292 -0.13 -8.44 22.10
C VAL A 292 0.89 -9.25 22.91
N GLN A 293 2.12 -8.73 23.06
CA GLN A 293 3.16 -9.38 23.85
C GLN A 293 2.81 -9.48 25.34
N LEU A 294 2.14 -8.47 25.91
CA LEU A 294 1.60 -8.53 27.27
C LEU A 294 0.59 -9.69 27.41
N ARG A 295 -0.31 -9.84 26.44
CA ARG A 295 -1.26 -10.96 26.40
C ARG A 295 -0.54 -12.32 26.34
N GLU A 296 0.47 -12.45 25.49
CA GLU A 296 1.28 -13.66 25.35
C GLU A 296 2.02 -14.03 26.65
N ARG A 297 2.37 -13.02 27.46
CA ARG A 297 2.95 -13.20 28.81
C ARG A 297 1.91 -13.51 29.89
N GLY A 298 0.64 -13.67 29.53
CA GLY A 298 -0.44 -14.04 30.45
C GLY A 298 -1.13 -12.87 31.13
N VAL A 299 -0.98 -11.63 30.64
CA VAL A 299 -1.78 -10.50 31.11
C VAL A 299 -3.19 -10.60 30.55
N HIS A 300 -4.19 -10.63 31.43
CA HIS A 300 -5.60 -10.64 31.05
C HIS A 300 -6.28 -9.30 31.34
N ALA A 301 -7.18 -8.88 30.45
CA ALA A 301 -7.82 -7.55 30.49
C ALA A 301 -8.63 -7.27 31.77
N ASP A 302 -9.19 -8.31 32.38
CA ASP A 302 -9.94 -8.26 33.64
C ASP A 302 -9.04 -7.98 34.86
N GLN A 303 -7.75 -8.31 34.76
CA GLN A 303 -6.75 -8.09 35.81
C GLN A 303 -6.10 -6.69 35.74
N VAL A 304 -6.19 -6.02 34.59
CA VAL A 304 -5.53 -4.72 34.37
C VAL A 304 -6.24 -3.61 35.15
N GLU A 305 -5.49 -2.88 35.98
CA GLU A 305 -5.93 -1.62 36.58
C GLU A 305 -5.73 -0.46 35.59
N ARG A 306 -4.53 -0.34 35.01
CA ARG A 306 -4.19 0.66 33.99
C ARG A 306 -3.07 0.19 33.07
N ILE A 307 -3.02 0.73 31.86
CA ILE A 307 -1.90 0.58 30.92
C ILE A 307 -1.20 1.92 30.82
N GLU A 308 0.04 2.00 31.28
CA GLU A 308 0.90 3.18 31.14
C GLU A 308 1.64 3.06 29.79
N LEU A 309 1.36 3.97 28.85
CA LEU A 309 1.91 3.98 27.51
C LEU A 309 2.74 5.25 27.31
N LYS A 310 4.04 5.12 27.05
CA LYS A 310 4.87 6.24 26.58
C LYS A 310 5.18 6.08 25.10
N VAL A 311 5.01 7.16 24.36
CA VAL A 311 5.15 7.22 22.90
C VAL A 311 5.69 8.57 22.45
N HIS A 312 6.22 8.61 21.23
CA HIS A 312 6.55 9.85 20.55
C HIS A 312 5.30 10.74 20.34
N SER A 313 5.48 12.07 20.34
CA SER A 313 4.39 13.06 20.17
C SER A 313 3.49 12.82 18.95
N LEU A 314 4.08 12.38 17.83
CA LEU A 314 3.38 12.06 16.57
C LEU A 314 2.21 11.06 16.77
N VAL A 315 2.36 10.12 17.70
CA VAL A 315 1.31 9.12 17.99
C VAL A 315 0.05 9.80 18.50
N LEU A 316 0.16 10.70 19.48
CA LEU A 316 -1.01 11.40 20.03
C LEU A 316 -1.53 12.48 19.10
N GLU A 317 -0.67 13.08 18.28
CA GLU A 317 -1.10 14.02 17.23
C GLU A 317 -2.02 13.33 16.22
N LEU A 318 -1.63 12.16 15.70
CA LEU A 318 -2.36 11.48 14.63
C LEU A 318 -3.46 10.54 15.12
N THR A 319 -3.30 9.97 16.32
CA THR A 319 -4.16 8.88 16.82
C THR A 319 -4.65 9.06 18.25
N GLY A 320 -4.66 10.30 18.73
CA GLY A 320 -5.06 10.66 20.10
C GLY A 320 -6.56 10.53 20.40
N LYS A 321 -7.39 9.96 19.52
CA LYS A 321 -8.84 9.86 19.74
C LYS A 321 -9.16 8.88 20.87
N LYS A 322 -9.54 9.38 22.05
CA LYS A 322 -9.79 8.56 23.25
C LYS A 322 -11.06 7.72 23.19
N GLU A 323 -12.12 8.31 22.63
CA GLU A 323 -13.45 7.71 22.58
C GLU A 323 -13.93 7.66 21.12
N PRO A 324 -13.37 6.78 20.27
CA PRO A 324 -13.93 6.51 18.96
C PRO A 324 -15.33 5.91 19.11
N ALA A 325 -16.24 6.32 18.24
CA ALA A 325 -17.64 5.89 18.22
C ALA A 325 -17.93 4.84 17.13
N ASP A 326 -17.02 4.74 16.17
CA ASP A 326 -17.12 3.93 14.96
C ASP A 326 -15.73 3.38 14.60
N GLY A 327 -15.72 2.43 13.67
CA GLY A 327 -14.54 1.73 13.21
C GLY A 327 -13.51 2.59 12.53
N LEU A 328 -13.97 3.46 11.63
CA LEU A 328 -13.09 4.40 10.93
C LEU A 328 -12.30 5.23 11.93
N SER A 329 -12.97 5.78 12.94
CA SER A 329 -12.29 6.61 13.92
C SER A 329 -11.52 5.84 14.97
N ALA A 330 -11.82 4.56 15.18
CA ALA A 330 -11.03 3.65 16.01
C ALA A 330 -9.65 3.36 15.39
N LYS A 331 -9.51 3.38 14.06
CA LYS A 331 -8.21 3.30 13.37
C LYS A 331 -7.28 4.49 13.68
N PHE A 332 -7.83 5.58 14.20
CA PHE A 332 -7.10 6.77 14.69
C PHE A 332 -7.14 6.87 16.23
N SER A 333 -7.17 5.73 16.92
CA SER A 333 -7.18 5.64 18.38
C SER A 333 -6.10 4.67 18.86
N VAL A 334 -4.97 5.19 19.36
CA VAL A 334 -3.96 4.35 20.03
C VAL A 334 -4.55 3.58 21.21
N TYR A 335 -5.53 4.17 21.89
CA TYR A 335 -6.23 3.59 23.03
C TYR A 335 -7.03 2.34 22.62
N HIS A 336 -7.77 2.43 21.51
CA HIS A 336 -8.49 1.28 20.96
C HIS A 336 -7.52 0.22 20.47
N GLY A 337 -6.45 0.61 19.77
CA GLY A 337 -5.40 -0.31 19.31
C GLY A 337 -4.80 -1.13 20.46
N CYS A 338 -4.41 -0.48 21.57
CA CYS A 338 -3.91 -1.17 22.75
C CYS A 338 -4.94 -2.13 23.36
N ALA A 339 -6.20 -1.70 23.46
CA ALA A 339 -7.28 -2.55 23.98
C ALA A 339 -7.49 -3.79 23.08
N ALA A 340 -7.50 -3.60 21.76
CA ALA A 340 -7.63 -4.70 20.80
C ALA A 340 -6.45 -5.67 20.90
N GLY A 341 -5.22 -5.17 20.91
CA GLY A 341 -4.01 -5.98 21.05
C GLY A 341 -4.03 -6.85 22.30
N LEU A 342 -4.46 -6.31 23.44
CA LEU A 342 -4.50 -7.07 24.70
C LEU A 342 -5.68 -8.05 24.77
N LEU A 343 -6.87 -7.68 24.28
CA LEU A 343 -8.04 -8.56 24.33
C LEU A 343 -7.93 -9.72 23.33
N PHE A 344 -7.59 -9.39 22.09
CA PHE A 344 -7.70 -10.32 20.97
C PHE A 344 -6.35 -10.91 20.56
N GLY A 345 -5.23 -10.30 20.97
CA GLY A 345 -3.90 -10.70 20.48
C GLY A 345 -3.65 -10.26 19.04
N ARG A 346 -4.51 -9.41 18.49
CA ARG A 346 -4.45 -8.87 17.12
C ARG A 346 -5.29 -7.59 17.02
N ALA A 347 -5.14 -6.87 15.92
CA ALA A 347 -6.00 -5.75 15.53
C ALA A 347 -6.17 -5.74 14.01
N ALA A 348 -6.88 -6.74 13.48
CA ALA A 348 -7.28 -6.82 12.08
C ALA A 348 -8.59 -6.04 11.85
N GLU A 349 -9.18 -6.12 10.66
CA GLU A 349 -10.39 -5.34 10.33
C GLU A 349 -11.56 -5.61 11.28
N GLU A 350 -11.77 -6.88 11.66
CA GLU A 350 -12.84 -7.27 12.59
C GLU A 350 -12.74 -6.54 13.94
N GLU A 351 -11.53 -6.30 14.43
CA GLU A 351 -11.32 -5.58 15.70
C GLU A 351 -11.59 -4.08 15.61
N PHE A 352 -11.76 -3.54 14.40
CA PHE A 352 -12.22 -2.18 14.15
C PHE A 352 -13.69 -2.11 13.75
N ASP A 353 -14.45 -3.22 13.73
CA ASP A 353 -15.90 -3.15 13.46
C ASP A 353 -16.64 -2.32 14.53
N ASP A 354 -17.65 -1.55 14.12
CA ASP A 354 -18.45 -0.70 15.02
C ASP A 354 -18.98 -1.45 16.25
N ALA A 355 -19.39 -2.72 16.09
CA ALA A 355 -19.87 -3.55 17.17
C ALA A 355 -18.76 -3.92 18.17
N ILE A 356 -17.52 -4.09 17.70
CA ILE A 356 -16.36 -4.35 18.55
C ILE A 356 -15.88 -3.06 19.23
N VAL A 357 -15.81 -1.94 18.51
CA VAL A 357 -15.43 -0.62 19.04
C VAL A 357 -16.32 -0.20 20.20
N ASN A 358 -17.61 -0.54 20.14
CA ASN A 358 -18.60 -0.22 21.16
C ASN A 358 -18.85 -1.34 22.18
N ARG A 359 -18.12 -2.46 22.10
CA ARG A 359 -18.30 -3.58 23.05
C ARG A 359 -17.91 -3.14 24.47
N PRO A 360 -18.72 -3.43 25.52
CA PRO A 360 -18.50 -2.86 26.85
C PRO A 360 -17.14 -3.15 27.49
N ASP A 361 -16.59 -4.34 27.27
CA ASP A 361 -15.27 -4.75 27.75
C ASP A 361 -14.12 -4.06 27.00
N VAL A 362 -14.25 -3.86 25.68
CA VAL A 362 -13.31 -3.09 24.85
C VAL A 362 -13.29 -1.64 25.30
N VAL A 363 -14.45 -1.01 25.47
CA VAL A 363 -14.56 0.37 25.98
C VAL A 363 -13.96 0.49 27.38
N ALA A 364 -14.25 -0.47 28.26
CA ALA A 364 -13.72 -0.48 29.62
C ALA A 364 -12.18 -0.57 29.63
N LEU A 365 -11.58 -1.45 28.82
CA LEU A 365 -10.13 -1.57 28.73
C LEU A 365 -9.49 -0.34 28.05
N ARG A 366 -10.10 0.18 26.98
CA ARG A 366 -9.65 1.40 26.29
C ARG A 366 -9.48 2.57 27.25
N ARG A 367 -10.43 2.75 28.17
CA ARG A 367 -10.39 3.80 29.20
C ARG A 367 -9.29 3.63 30.25
N LYS A 368 -8.70 2.43 30.36
CA LYS A 368 -7.57 2.15 31.25
C LYS A 368 -6.22 2.52 30.62
N VAL A 369 -6.17 2.83 29.33
CA VAL A 369 -4.94 3.23 28.63
C VAL A 369 -4.63 4.70 28.91
N VAL A 370 -3.47 4.95 29.51
CA VAL A 370 -2.93 6.27 29.83
C VAL A 370 -1.69 6.51 28.98
N ALA A 371 -1.88 7.23 27.88
CA ALA A 371 -0.81 7.60 26.96
C ALA A 371 -0.16 8.94 27.35
N THR A 372 1.16 8.96 27.42
CA THR A 372 1.98 10.15 27.72
C THR A 372 3.06 10.34 26.66
N VAL A 373 3.30 11.58 26.24
CA VAL A 373 4.38 11.91 25.31
C VAL A 373 5.73 11.80 26.01
N ASP A 374 6.68 11.12 25.36
CA ASP A 374 8.10 11.12 25.70
C ASP A 374 8.90 11.08 24.39
N ASP A 375 9.32 12.25 23.88
CA ASP A 375 10.07 12.35 22.61
C ASP A 375 11.50 11.81 22.68
N ARG A 376 11.88 11.17 23.80
CA ARG A 376 13.09 10.32 23.87
C ARG A 376 12.82 8.91 23.31
N ILE A 377 11.56 8.54 23.14
CA ILE A 377 11.13 7.31 22.47
C ILE A 377 11.08 7.61 20.97
N ASP A 378 11.72 6.73 20.19
CA ASP A 378 11.67 6.78 18.72
C ASP A 378 10.23 6.67 18.21
N GLU A 379 9.92 7.32 17.08
CA GLU A 379 8.57 7.32 16.51
C GLU A 379 8.07 5.91 16.12
N ALA A 380 8.97 4.95 15.91
CA ALA A 380 8.66 3.56 15.63
C ALA A 380 8.74 2.64 16.87
N SER A 381 8.83 3.20 18.08
CA SER A 381 8.94 2.48 19.36
C SER A 381 7.79 2.78 20.32
N ALA A 382 7.61 1.91 21.33
CA ALA A 382 6.68 2.14 22.45
C ALA A 382 7.19 1.51 23.76
N ASP A 383 7.00 2.22 24.87
CA ASP A 383 7.27 1.74 26.24
C ASP A 383 5.94 1.55 26.98
N VAL A 384 5.59 0.30 27.30
CA VAL A 384 4.26 -0.09 27.80
C VAL A 384 4.37 -0.87 29.10
N ILE A 385 3.64 -0.42 30.12
CA ILE A 385 3.53 -1.11 31.41
C ILE A 385 2.06 -1.40 31.71
N ALA A 386 1.71 -2.68 31.84
CA ALA A 386 0.44 -3.09 32.42
C ALA A 386 0.56 -3.14 33.94
N VAL A 387 -0.23 -2.31 34.63
CA VAL A 387 -0.38 -2.36 36.09
C VAL A 387 -1.59 -3.21 36.40
N LEU A 388 -1.38 -4.32 37.12
CA LEU A 388 -2.45 -5.25 37.49
C LEU A 388 -3.06 -4.87 38.84
N ALA A 389 -4.31 -5.28 39.07
CA ALA A 389 -5.06 -5.00 40.29
C ALA A 389 -4.43 -5.59 41.57
N ASP A 390 -3.54 -6.57 41.44
CA ASP A 390 -2.75 -7.14 42.54
C ASP A 390 -1.43 -6.39 42.80
N GLY A 391 -1.18 -5.30 42.06
CA GLY A 391 0.02 -4.48 42.15
C GLY A 391 1.20 -4.93 41.28
N ARG A 392 1.11 -6.09 40.61
CA ARG A 392 2.15 -6.51 39.65
C ARG A 392 2.24 -5.54 38.48
N ARG A 393 3.44 -5.43 37.92
CA ARG A 393 3.76 -4.57 36.78
C ARG A 393 4.45 -5.39 35.72
N GLU A 394 3.81 -5.56 34.58
CA GLU A 394 4.38 -6.26 33.42
C GLU A 394 4.83 -5.22 32.40
N HIS A 395 6.10 -5.29 32.02
CA HIS A 395 6.76 -4.28 31.17
C HIS A 395 7.15 -4.86 29.82
N VAL A 396 6.81 -4.14 28.75
CA VAL A 396 7.22 -4.41 27.38
C VAL A 396 7.76 -3.12 26.77
N PHE A 397 8.98 -3.17 26.26
CA PHE A 397 9.54 -2.15 25.37
C PHE A 397 9.63 -2.73 23.96
N VAL A 398 8.98 -2.08 23.00
CA VAL A 398 9.06 -2.43 21.58
C VAL A 398 9.99 -1.44 20.91
N GLU A 399 11.18 -1.89 20.55
CA GLU A 399 12.14 -1.13 19.72
C GLU A 399 11.73 -1.16 18.24
N HIS A 400 11.30 -2.33 17.77
CA HIS A 400 10.85 -2.56 16.40
C HIS A 400 9.58 -3.41 16.41
N ALA A 401 8.47 -2.83 15.95
CA ALA A 401 7.20 -3.56 15.86
C ALA A 401 7.27 -4.70 14.83
N ILE A 402 6.47 -5.75 15.03
CA ILE A 402 6.19 -6.73 13.98
C ILE A 402 5.73 -6.01 12.70
N GLY A 403 6.19 -6.48 11.53
CA GLY A 403 5.96 -5.83 10.24
C GLY A 403 7.01 -4.79 9.85
N SER A 404 7.91 -4.38 10.75
CA SER A 404 9.07 -3.54 10.40
C SER A 404 10.12 -4.31 9.59
N LEU A 405 11.12 -3.61 9.02
CA LEU A 405 12.23 -4.28 8.31
C LEU A 405 13.09 -5.14 9.24
N GLN A 406 13.19 -4.76 10.51
CA GLN A 406 13.98 -5.47 11.53
C GLN A 406 13.22 -6.66 12.12
N ARG A 407 11.89 -6.61 12.11
CA ARG A 407 11.02 -7.69 12.56
C ARG A 407 9.87 -7.91 11.56
N PRO A 408 10.16 -8.40 10.34
CA PRO A 408 9.15 -8.56 9.31
C PRO A 408 8.11 -9.60 9.72
N MET A 409 6.90 -9.49 9.18
CA MET A 409 5.93 -10.59 9.22
C MET A 409 6.54 -11.82 8.56
N SER A 410 6.26 -13.02 9.07
CA SER A 410 6.60 -14.27 8.39
C SER A 410 5.62 -14.57 7.24
N ASP A 411 5.93 -15.53 6.38
CA ASP A 411 4.99 -15.99 5.35
C ASP A 411 3.72 -16.56 6.00
N THR A 412 3.85 -17.32 7.09
CA THR A 412 2.70 -17.84 7.86
C THR A 412 1.84 -16.70 8.46
N ASP A 413 2.43 -15.57 8.83
CA ASP A 413 1.66 -14.41 9.28
C ASP A 413 0.86 -13.79 8.12
N LEU A 414 1.45 -13.72 6.92
CA LEU A 414 0.78 -13.24 5.72
C LEU A 414 -0.33 -14.19 5.26
N GLU A 415 -0.12 -15.50 5.32
CA GLU A 415 -1.14 -16.52 5.03
C GLU A 415 -2.32 -16.39 5.99
N ARG A 416 -2.06 -16.25 7.30
CA ARG A 416 -3.10 -16.04 8.30
C ARG A 416 -3.87 -14.75 8.06
N LYS A 417 -3.17 -13.68 7.70
CA LYS A 417 -3.79 -12.41 7.29
C LYS A 417 -4.65 -12.59 6.04
N PHE A 418 -4.18 -13.35 5.05
CA PHE A 418 -4.90 -13.61 3.81
C PHE A 418 -6.22 -14.35 4.06
N HIS A 419 -6.21 -15.37 4.93
CA HIS A 419 -7.42 -16.05 5.40
C HIS A 419 -8.38 -15.11 6.12
N GLY A 420 -7.86 -14.32 7.07
CA GLY A 420 -8.67 -13.35 7.82
C GLY A 420 -9.36 -12.30 6.93
N LEU A 421 -8.80 -12.00 5.75
CA LEU A 421 -9.40 -11.09 4.77
C LEU A 421 -10.33 -11.79 3.78
N SER A 422 -9.98 -13.00 3.34
CA SER A 422 -10.58 -13.60 2.14
C SER A 422 -11.63 -14.68 2.43
N ASP A 423 -11.55 -15.36 3.58
CA ASP A 423 -12.44 -16.50 3.88
C ASP A 423 -13.91 -16.10 3.92
N GLY A 424 -14.22 -14.93 4.49
CA GLY A 424 -15.60 -14.40 4.53
C GLY A 424 -16.16 -14.00 3.17
N ILE A 425 -15.30 -13.85 2.15
CA ILE A 425 -15.69 -13.40 0.80
C ILE A 425 -15.73 -14.55 -0.19
N LEU A 426 -14.74 -15.45 -0.15
CA LEU A 426 -14.57 -16.54 -1.12
C LEU A 426 -14.93 -17.93 -0.56
N GLY A 427 -14.93 -18.09 0.76
CA GLY A 427 -14.96 -19.37 1.46
C GLY A 427 -13.58 -20.03 1.54
N MET A 428 -13.32 -20.69 2.66
CA MET A 428 -11.99 -21.23 3.02
C MET A 428 -11.32 -22.05 1.92
N SER A 429 -12.03 -23.02 1.32
CA SER A 429 -11.44 -23.88 0.28
C SER A 429 -10.98 -23.11 -0.97
N LYS A 430 -11.65 -22.02 -1.32
CA LYS A 430 -11.28 -21.19 -2.47
C LYS A 430 -10.14 -20.23 -2.07
N THR A 431 -10.15 -19.74 -0.84
CA THR A 431 -9.03 -18.99 -0.27
C THR A 431 -7.74 -19.81 -0.28
N ASP A 432 -7.79 -21.08 0.16
CA ASP A 432 -6.63 -22.00 0.15
C ASP A 432 -6.05 -22.12 -1.26
N ALA A 433 -6.90 -22.40 -2.25
CA ALA A 433 -6.48 -22.53 -3.64
C ALA A 433 -5.91 -21.22 -4.21
N LEU A 434 -6.49 -20.07 -3.83
CA LEU A 434 -6.00 -18.77 -4.27
C LEU A 434 -4.63 -18.44 -3.65
N LEU A 435 -4.45 -18.76 -2.37
CA LEU A 435 -3.20 -18.61 -1.64
C LEU A 435 -2.08 -19.44 -2.26
N GLU A 436 -2.34 -20.72 -2.55
CA GLU A 436 -1.40 -21.59 -3.26
C GLU A 436 -1.05 -21.03 -4.65
N ALA A 437 -2.05 -20.55 -5.40
CA ALA A 437 -1.83 -19.93 -6.69
C ALA A 437 -1.01 -18.62 -6.62
N CYS A 438 -1.09 -17.87 -5.53
CA CYS A 438 -0.22 -16.71 -5.29
C CYS A 438 1.25 -17.14 -5.13
N TRP A 439 1.52 -18.19 -4.35
CA TRP A 439 2.88 -18.70 -4.13
C TRP A 439 3.47 -19.38 -5.38
N ASP A 440 2.64 -20.04 -6.18
CA ASP A 440 3.07 -20.71 -7.42
C ASP A 440 2.99 -19.82 -8.68
N LEU A 441 2.63 -18.54 -8.52
CA LEU A 441 2.32 -17.65 -9.64
C LEU A 441 3.45 -17.61 -10.69
N GLY A 442 4.71 -17.60 -10.28
CA GLY A 442 5.84 -17.56 -11.22
C GLY A 442 5.84 -18.70 -12.26
N LYS A 443 5.15 -19.82 -11.96
CA LYS A 443 5.01 -20.99 -12.84
C LYS A 443 3.72 -20.98 -13.67
N ALA A 444 2.79 -20.09 -13.38
CA ALA A 444 1.49 -20.05 -14.06
C ALA A 444 1.64 -19.63 -15.53
N ALA A 445 1.13 -20.46 -16.43
CA ALA A 445 1.11 -20.15 -17.86
C ALA A 445 0.17 -18.98 -18.20
N ASP A 446 -0.85 -18.74 -17.37
CA ASP A 446 -1.89 -17.75 -17.60
C ASP A 446 -2.49 -17.26 -16.28
N VAL A 447 -2.46 -15.94 -16.05
CA VAL A 447 -3.00 -15.32 -14.82
C VAL A 447 -4.51 -15.42 -14.67
N ARG A 448 -5.25 -15.78 -15.73
CA ARG A 448 -6.71 -16.00 -15.66
C ARG A 448 -7.10 -17.12 -14.70
N ALA A 449 -6.20 -18.07 -14.44
CA ALA A 449 -6.40 -19.09 -13.41
C ALA A 449 -6.47 -18.45 -12.01
N LEU A 450 -5.54 -17.53 -11.70
CA LEU A 450 -5.52 -16.77 -10.45
C LEU A 450 -6.77 -15.89 -10.30
N THR A 451 -7.11 -15.09 -11.32
CA THR A 451 -8.29 -14.21 -11.25
C THR A 451 -9.60 -14.98 -11.20
N GLY A 452 -9.65 -16.19 -11.77
CA GLY A 452 -10.78 -17.10 -11.65
C GLY A 452 -11.02 -17.57 -10.21
N LEU A 453 -9.94 -17.83 -9.45
CA LEU A 453 -10.01 -18.20 -8.03
C LEU A 453 -10.41 -17.01 -7.14
N ALA A 454 -10.05 -15.79 -7.52
CA ALA A 454 -10.36 -14.58 -6.77
C ALA A 454 -11.80 -14.05 -6.92
N ARG A 455 -12.71 -14.83 -7.52
CA ARG A 455 -14.14 -14.51 -7.66
C ARG A 455 -14.94 -15.46 -6.78
N PRO A 456 -16.06 -15.06 -6.15
CA PRO A 456 -16.92 -15.98 -5.36
C PRO A 456 -17.43 -17.18 -6.17
#